data_AF-A0A7S2WSJ8-F1
#
_entry.id   AF-A0A7S2WSJ8-F1
#
_cell.length_a   1.000
_cell.length_b   1.000
_cell.length_c   1.000
_cell.angle_alpha   90.00
_cell.angle_beta   90.00
_cell.angle_gamma   90.00
#
_symmetry.space_group_name_H-M   'P 1'
#
loop_
_entity.id
_entity.type
_entity.pdbx_description
1 polymer ?
#
loop_
_entity_poly.entity_id
_entity_poly.type
_entity_poly.pdbx_seq_one_letter_code
_entity_poly.pdbx_strand_id
1 'polypeptide(L)'
;VGFLVGDAVGEVVGVSIVLFQKAKANWKQLVEPWVVFGLFTMGLHISKIMERLFGKTEMRILMVGLDAAGKTTILYKLKLGEVVTTIPTIGFNVETVDYKNISFTVWDVGGQDKIRPLWRHYYQNTQGLIFVVDSNDRDRIEPAREELHKMINEDELRDAVILVFANKQDLPNAMTAAEITDKLGLHSLRSRNWYIQATCATTGDGLYEGLDWLSATLTKNRNK
;
A
#
# COMPACT_ATOMS: atom_id res chain seq x y z
N VAL A 1 -41.27 -38.96 20.36
CA VAL A 1 -40.94 -37.56 20.73
C VAL A 1 -39.43 -37.38 20.60
N GLY A 2 -38.98 -36.42 19.78
CA GLY A 2 -37.72 -35.69 20.02
C GLY A 2 -36.45 -36.06 19.24
N PHE A 3 -36.39 -35.65 17.98
CA PHE A 3 -35.32 -34.98 17.21
C PHE A 3 -33.91 -34.68 17.82
N LEU A 4 -32.87 -35.06 17.03
CA LEU A 4 -31.79 -34.27 16.36
C LEU A 4 -30.43 -33.83 16.99
N VAL A 5 -29.38 -34.21 16.23
CA VAL A 5 -28.11 -33.51 15.81
C VAL A 5 -26.85 -33.55 16.70
N GLY A 6 -25.73 -34.05 16.11
CA GLY A 6 -24.47 -33.28 16.10
C GLY A 6 -23.13 -33.98 16.37
N ASP A 7 -22.46 -34.43 15.30
CA ASP A 7 -21.06 -34.09 14.93
C ASP A 7 -19.83 -34.87 15.45
N ALA A 8 -19.60 -36.05 14.84
CA ALA A 8 -18.62 -36.33 13.77
C ALA A 8 -17.13 -35.87 13.82
N VAL A 9 -16.60 -35.26 14.89
CA VAL A 9 -15.21 -34.73 14.87
C VAL A 9 -14.18 -35.65 15.56
N GLY A 10 -14.62 -36.58 16.43
CA GLY A 10 -13.71 -37.43 17.22
C GLY A 10 -13.15 -38.65 16.50
N GLU A 11 -13.92 -39.24 15.57
CA GLU A 11 -13.56 -40.54 14.97
C GLU A 11 -12.60 -40.42 13.77
N VAL A 12 -12.61 -39.27 13.07
CA VAL A 12 -11.78 -39.04 11.87
C VAL A 12 -10.31 -38.81 12.22
N VAL A 13 -10.01 -38.26 13.40
CA VAL A 13 -8.63 -37.98 13.85
C VAL A 13 -7.93 -39.27 14.32
N GLY A 14 -8.66 -40.17 14.99
CA GLY A 14 -8.13 -41.46 15.44
C GLY A 14 -7.79 -42.40 14.28
N VAL A 15 -8.67 -42.49 13.27
CA VAL A 15 -8.45 -43.34 12.09
C VAL A 15 -7.32 -42.80 11.21
N SER A 16 -7.16 -41.48 11.11
CA SER A 16 -6.08 -40.86 10.33
C SER A 16 -4.70 -41.08 10.94
N ILE A 17 -4.54 -41.03 12.26
CA ILE A 17 -3.24 -41.25 12.92
C ILE A 17 -2.85 -42.74 12.90
N VAL A 18 -3.82 -43.65 13.04
CA VAL A 18 -3.55 -45.10 12.95
C VAL A 18 -3.24 -45.52 11.50
N LEU A 19 -3.91 -44.93 10.50
CA LEU A 19 -3.52 -45.11 9.08
C LEU A 19 -2.16 -44.50 8.78
N PHE A 20 -1.80 -43.36 9.37
CA PHE A 20 -0.48 -42.73 9.18
C PHE A 20 0.65 -43.50 9.87
N GLN A 21 0.39 -44.13 11.02
CA GLN A 21 1.36 -44.99 11.69
C GLN A 21 1.49 -46.37 11.02
N LYS A 22 0.41 -46.95 10.49
CA LYS A 22 0.47 -48.18 9.65
C LYS A 22 1.10 -47.93 8.28
N ALA A 23 0.92 -46.74 7.69
CA ALA A 23 1.57 -46.36 6.43
C ALA A 23 3.08 -46.10 6.58
N LYS A 24 3.55 -45.72 7.78
CA LYS A 24 4.97 -45.46 8.05
C LYS A 24 5.85 -46.72 8.01
N ALA A 25 5.28 -47.90 8.19
CA ALA A 25 6.03 -49.15 8.26
C ALA A 25 6.40 -49.74 6.88
N ASN A 26 5.66 -49.41 5.82
CA ASN A 26 5.90 -49.94 4.47
C ASN A 26 6.35 -48.90 3.41
N TRP A 27 6.38 -47.60 3.74
CA TRP A 27 6.71 -46.57 2.75
C TRP A 27 8.21 -46.33 2.52
N LYS A 28 9.09 -46.88 3.38
CA LYS A 28 10.55 -46.67 3.25
C LYS A 28 11.17 -47.37 2.03
N GLN A 29 10.42 -48.15 1.25
CA GLN A 29 10.93 -48.89 0.08
C GLN A 29 10.29 -48.50 -1.27
N LEU A 30 9.29 -47.61 -1.32
CA LEU A 30 8.52 -47.42 -2.55
C LEU A 30 8.45 -46.00 -3.11
N VAL A 31 9.17 -45.03 -2.55
CA VAL A 31 9.32 -43.73 -3.19
C VAL A 31 10.77 -43.29 -3.08
N GLU A 32 11.48 -43.32 -4.20
CA GLU A 32 12.87 -42.91 -4.25
C GLU A 32 13.02 -41.46 -3.75
N PRO A 33 14.09 -41.12 -2.99
CA PRO A 33 14.30 -39.78 -2.45
C PRO A 33 14.18 -38.66 -3.49
N TRP A 34 14.53 -38.95 -4.75
CA TRP A 34 14.43 -38.02 -5.88
C TRP A 34 12.98 -37.68 -6.27
N VAL A 35 12.00 -38.56 -6.02
CA VAL A 35 10.58 -38.30 -6.32
C VAL A 35 9.99 -37.32 -5.28
N VAL A 36 10.33 -37.49 -4.00
CA VAL A 36 9.91 -36.55 -2.94
C VAL A 36 10.60 -35.20 -3.11
N PHE A 37 11.89 -35.20 -3.47
CA PHE A 37 12.64 -33.98 -3.77
C PHE A 37 12.14 -33.29 -5.05
N GLY A 38 11.72 -34.07 -6.06
CA GLY A 38 11.09 -33.60 -7.29
C GLY A 38 9.75 -32.90 -7.05
N LEU A 39 8.89 -33.46 -6.20
CA LEU A 39 7.62 -32.83 -5.80
C LEU A 39 7.83 -31.55 -4.98
N PHE A 40 8.85 -31.52 -4.12
CA PHE A 40 9.17 -30.32 -3.32
C PHE A 40 9.77 -29.19 -4.17
N THR A 41 10.68 -29.52 -5.09
CA THR A 41 11.26 -28.58 -6.05
C THR A 41 10.24 -28.10 -7.07
N MET A 42 9.34 -28.97 -7.54
CA MET A 42 8.19 -28.58 -8.37
C MET A 42 7.18 -27.72 -7.60
N GLY A 43 6.92 -27.97 -6.30
CA GLY A 43 6.10 -27.11 -5.46
C GLY A 43 6.68 -25.70 -5.30
N LEU A 44 8.00 -25.57 -5.16
CA LEU A 44 8.71 -24.29 -5.14
C LEU A 44 8.69 -23.59 -6.51
N HIS A 45 8.79 -24.33 -7.62
CA HIS A 45 8.67 -23.76 -8.96
C HIS A 45 7.25 -23.34 -9.30
N ILE A 46 6.24 -24.10 -8.90
CA ILE A 46 4.82 -23.73 -9.03
C ILE A 46 4.51 -22.53 -8.14
N SER A 47 5.10 -22.38 -6.96
CA SER A 47 4.92 -21.17 -6.14
C SER A 47 5.47 -19.92 -6.81
N LYS A 48 6.67 -19.97 -7.40
CA LYS A 48 7.26 -18.85 -8.18
C LYS A 48 6.53 -18.58 -9.49
N ILE A 49 6.01 -19.62 -10.13
CA ILE A 49 5.20 -19.49 -11.35
C ILE A 49 3.79 -18.99 -11.00
N MET A 50 3.21 -19.38 -9.85
CA MET A 50 1.98 -18.81 -9.33
C MET A 50 2.17 -17.36 -8.90
N GLU A 51 3.28 -16.97 -8.25
CA GLU A 51 3.61 -15.57 -7.99
C GLU A 51 3.74 -14.75 -9.29
N ARG A 52 4.17 -15.38 -10.39
CA ARG A 52 4.20 -14.77 -11.73
C ARG A 52 2.86 -14.82 -12.48
N LEU A 53 1.98 -15.77 -12.15
CA LEU A 53 0.64 -15.97 -12.74
C LEU A 53 -0.47 -15.25 -11.97
N PHE A 54 -0.26 -14.90 -10.70
CA PHE A 54 -1.03 -13.90 -9.98
C PHE A 54 -0.68 -12.55 -10.60
N GLY A 55 -1.41 -12.20 -11.67
CA GLY A 55 -1.18 -11.02 -12.48
C GLY A 55 -0.97 -9.76 -11.65
N LYS A 56 -0.12 -8.86 -12.17
CA LYS A 56 0.01 -7.48 -11.68
C LYS A 56 -1.40 -6.93 -11.47
N THR A 57 -1.79 -6.76 -10.21
CA THR A 57 -3.12 -6.26 -9.93
C THR A 57 -3.00 -4.75 -9.92
N GLU A 58 -3.47 -4.11 -10.98
CA GLU A 58 -3.41 -2.66 -11.09
C GLU A 58 -4.22 -2.05 -9.93
N MET A 59 -3.50 -1.43 -8.99
CA MET A 59 -4.10 -0.76 -7.85
C MET A 59 -4.10 0.74 -8.10
N ARG A 60 -5.28 1.36 -8.18
CA ARG A 60 -5.35 2.81 -8.39
C ARG A 60 -5.02 3.55 -7.11
N ILE A 61 -3.90 4.26 -7.14
CA ILE A 61 -3.44 5.11 -6.04
C ILE A 61 -3.40 6.56 -6.52
N LEU A 62 -3.89 7.46 -5.69
CA LEU A 62 -3.95 8.90 -5.90
C LEU A 62 -2.89 9.58 -5.03
N MET A 63 -1.93 10.29 -5.63
CA MET A 63 -0.97 11.13 -4.89
C MET A 63 -1.34 12.61 -4.99
N VAL A 64 -1.52 13.26 -3.85
CA VAL A 64 -2.00 14.65 -3.72
C VAL A 64 -1.34 15.34 -2.51
N GLY A 65 -1.61 16.64 -2.34
CA GLY A 65 -1.00 17.49 -1.32
C GLY A 65 -0.88 18.93 -1.83
N LEU A 66 -0.52 19.86 -0.96
CA LEU A 66 -0.35 21.26 -1.32
C LEU A 66 0.76 21.47 -2.38
N ASP A 67 0.76 22.62 -3.03
CA ASP A 67 1.85 23.02 -3.92
C ASP A 67 3.18 23.08 -3.16
N ALA A 68 4.27 22.84 -3.89
CA ALA A 68 5.63 22.74 -3.35
C ALA A 68 5.87 21.64 -2.28
N ALA A 69 4.89 20.78 -1.95
CA ALA A 69 5.08 19.68 -1.01
C ALA A 69 6.08 18.60 -1.47
N GLY A 70 6.39 18.54 -2.77
CA GLY A 70 7.38 17.61 -3.35
C GLY A 70 6.81 16.38 -4.05
N LYS A 71 5.51 16.39 -4.41
CA LYS A 71 4.84 15.29 -5.16
C LYS A 71 5.57 14.93 -6.45
N THR A 72 5.89 15.93 -7.27
CA THR A 72 6.64 15.76 -8.52
C THR A 72 8.02 15.16 -8.25
N THR A 73 8.74 15.65 -7.24
CA THR A 73 10.05 15.11 -6.87
C THR A 73 9.96 13.63 -6.49
N ILE A 74 8.96 13.23 -5.70
CA ILE A 74 8.71 11.83 -5.34
C ILE A 74 8.41 11.00 -6.59
N LEU A 75 7.52 11.48 -7.46
CA LEU A 75 7.18 10.81 -8.71
C LEU A 75 8.42 10.53 -9.57
N TYR A 76 9.24 11.54 -9.83
CA TYR A 76 10.42 11.40 -10.68
C TYR A 76 11.47 10.49 -10.03
N LYS A 77 11.65 10.60 -8.71
CA LYS A 77 12.55 9.72 -7.95
C LYS A 77 12.15 8.24 -8.09
N LEU A 78 10.85 7.96 -8.01
CA LEU A 78 10.31 6.60 -8.16
C LEU A 78 10.32 6.10 -9.61
N LYS A 79 10.15 6.99 -10.58
CA LYS A 79 10.07 6.65 -12.01
C LYS A 79 11.44 6.39 -12.65
N LEU A 80 12.44 7.18 -12.29
CA LEU A 80 13.73 7.23 -13.00
C LEU A 80 14.91 6.74 -12.16
N GLY A 81 14.74 6.55 -10.84
CA GLY A 81 15.84 6.23 -9.93
C GLY A 81 16.84 7.40 -9.72
N GLU A 82 16.63 8.53 -10.40
CA GLU A 82 17.47 9.74 -10.35
C GLU A 82 16.63 11.00 -10.10
N VAL A 83 17.24 12.00 -9.46
CA VAL A 83 16.62 13.31 -9.21
C VAL A 83 16.73 14.15 -10.49
N VAL A 84 15.71 14.10 -11.33
CA VAL A 84 15.60 15.04 -12.46
C VAL A 84 14.93 16.32 -11.96
N THR A 85 15.64 17.45 -12.06
CA THR A 85 15.08 18.77 -11.77
C THR A 85 14.01 19.10 -12.81
N THR A 86 12.73 19.04 -12.42
CA THR A 86 11.62 19.36 -13.31
C THR A 86 11.43 20.86 -13.46
N ILE A 87 11.20 21.30 -14.70
CA ILE A 87 10.65 22.62 -15.01
C ILE A 87 9.15 22.58 -14.69
N PRO A 88 8.58 23.55 -13.95
CA PRO A 88 7.14 23.58 -13.68
C PRO A 88 6.37 23.63 -15.01
N THR A 89 5.57 22.62 -15.32
CA THR A 89 4.75 22.63 -16.53
C THR A 89 3.51 23.50 -16.35
N ILE A 90 3.25 24.36 -17.33
CA ILE A 90 1.95 25.02 -17.49
C ILE A 90 0.99 23.96 -18.03
N GLY A 91 0.17 23.35 -17.16
CA GLY A 91 -0.86 22.39 -17.57
C GLY A 91 -0.99 21.15 -16.67
N PHE A 92 -1.96 20.32 -17.03
CA PHE A 92 -2.40 19.11 -16.34
C PHE A 92 -1.50 17.91 -16.68
N ASN A 93 -0.79 17.32 -15.71
CA ASN A 93 0.08 16.17 -15.94
C ASN A 93 -0.33 14.95 -15.08
N VAL A 94 -0.48 13.82 -15.76
CA VAL A 94 -0.91 12.53 -15.18
C VAL A 94 0.17 11.52 -15.50
N GLU A 95 0.90 11.07 -14.49
CA GLU A 95 1.95 10.08 -14.71
C GLU A 95 1.67 8.82 -13.90
N THR A 96 1.65 7.69 -14.61
CA THR A 96 1.58 6.37 -13.97
C THR A 96 2.99 5.85 -13.71
N VAL A 97 3.24 5.36 -12.51
CA VAL A 97 4.49 4.68 -12.14
C VAL A 97 4.16 3.31 -11.57
N ASP A 98 4.90 2.32 -12.04
CA ASP A 98 4.79 0.95 -11.56
C ASP A 98 5.82 0.71 -10.46
N TYR A 99 5.36 0.29 -9.28
CA TYR A 99 6.20 -0.20 -8.18
C TYR A 99 5.69 -1.56 -7.70
N LYS A 100 6.54 -2.59 -7.80
CA LYS A 100 6.18 -3.99 -7.49
C LYS A 100 4.91 -4.43 -8.25
N ASN A 101 3.84 -4.71 -7.52
CA ASN A 101 2.52 -5.13 -8.00
C ASN A 101 1.51 -3.98 -8.03
N ILE A 102 1.97 -2.72 -8.00
CA ILE A 102 1.14 -1.52 -7.87
C ILE A 102 1.46 -0.56 -9.02
N SER A 103 0.42 -0.08 -9.68
CA SER A 103 0.52 1.00 -10.68
C SER A 103 -0.15 2.24 -10.12
N PHE A 104 0.63 3.19 -9.58
CA PHE A 104 0.07 4.39 -8.99
C PHE A 104 0.03 5.54 -9.99
N THR A 105 -1.04 6.34 -9.96
CA THR A 105 -1.21 7.51 -10.82
C THR A 105 -0.95 8.76 -9.99
N VAL A 106 0.13 9.48 -10.31
CA VAL A 106 0.44 10.75 -9.66
C VAL A 106 -0.25 11.87 -10.42
N TRP A 107 -0.91 12.73 -9.65
CA TRP A 107 -1.56 13.94 -10.15
C TRP A 107 -0.68 15.12 -9.80
N ASP A 108 0.17 15.53 -10.74
CA ASP A 108 0.88 16.79 -10.59
C ASP A 108 -0.02 17.93 -11.07
N VAL A 109 -0.97 18.23 -10.20
CA VAL A 109 -1.84 19.39 -10.32
C VAL A 109 -1.61 20.14 -9.01
N GLY A 110 -0.65 21.06 -9.05
CA GLY A 110 -0.19 21.86 -7.92
C GLY A 110 -1.36 22.39 -7.09
N GLY A 111 -1.21 22.42 -5.77
CA GLY A 111 -2.22 22.82 -4.79
C GLY A 111 -2.71 24.27 -4.88
N GLN A 112 -2.64 24.91 -6.05
CA GLN A 112 -3.33 26.16 -6.33
C GLN A 112 -4.84 25.97 -6.20
N ASP A 113 -5.50 26.85 -5.46
CA ASP A 113 -6.92 26.73 -5.08
C ASP A 113 -7.85 26.56 -6.28
N LYS A 114 -7.47 27.09 -7.45
CA LYS A 114 -8.28 27.10 -8.68
C LYS A 114 -8.46 25.73 -9.34
N ILE A 115 -7.59 24.75 -9.05
CA ILE A 115 -7.56 23.46 -9.77
C ILE A 115 -7.90 22.26 -8.87
N ARG A 116 -8.08 22.46 -7.57
CA ARG A 116 -8.52 21.43 -6.61
C ARG A 116 -9.87 20.75 -6.96
N PRO A 117 -10.88 21.42 -7.57
CA PRO A 117 -12.11 20.74 -7.97
C PRO A 117 -11.91 19.57 -8.94
N LEU A 118 -10.82 19.58 -9.72
CA LEU A 118 -10.53 18.51 -10.67
C LEU A 118 -10.12 17.19 -9.98
N TRP A 119 -9.70 17.24 -8.71
CA TRP A 119 -9.32 16.04 -7.97
C TRP A 119 -10.46 15.03 -7.88
N ARG A 120 -11.71 15.51 -7.81
CA ARG A 120 -12.92 14.67 -7.72
C ARG A 120 -13.09 13.68 -8.87
N HIS A 121 -12.65 14.05 -10.08
CA HIS A 121 -12.70 13.15 -11.23
C HIS A 121 -11.80 11.91 -11.06
N TYR A 122 -10.91 11.91 -10.08
CA TYR A 122 -9.94 10.84 -9.84
C TYR A 122 -10.23 9.99 -8.62
N TYR A 123 -11.21 10.36 -7.80
CA TYR A 123 -11.54 9.60 -6.59
C TYR A 123 -12.14 8.24 -6.92
N GLN A 124 -12.89 8.13 -8.01
CA GLN A 124 -13.50 6.87 -8.43
C GLN A 124 -12.45 5.76 -8.57
N ASN A 125 -12.75 4.62 -7.93
CA ASN A 125 -11.93 3.42 -7.88
C ASN A 125 -10.54 3.62 -7.23
N THR A 126 -10.31 4.72 -6.51
CA THR A 126 -9.04 4.92 -5.79
C THR A 126 -9.01 4.05 -4.54
N GLN A 127 -8.03 3.14 -4.49
CA GLN A 127 -7.84 2.20 -3.38
C GLN A 127 -6.86 2.74 -2.35
N GLY A 128 -5.93 3.59 -2.76
CA GLY A 128 -4.93 4.21 -1.89
C GLY A 128 -4.79 5.72 -2.16
N LEU A 129 -4.57 6.48 -1.09
CA LEU A 129 -4.33 7.92 -1.12
C LEU A 129 -2.95 8.19 -0.52
N ILE A 130 -2.04 8.79 -1.29
CA ILE A 130 -0.77 9.31 -0.78
C ILE A 130 -0.92 10.83 -0.61
N PHE A 131 -0.87 11.30 0.63
CA PHE A 131 -0.93 12.71 0.96
C PHE A 131 0.47 13.22 1.32
N VAL A 132 1.02 14.13 0.51
CA VAL A 132 2.38 14.65 0.70
C VAL A 132 2.32 16.00 1.42
N VAL A 133 3.07 16.11 2.51
CA VAL A 133 3.17 17.31 3.35
C VAL A 133 4.59 17.85 3.33
N ASP A 134 4.73 19.16 3.13
CA ASP A 134 5.99 19.86 3.39
C ASP A 134 6.18 19.98 4.90
N SER A 135 7.13 19.24 5.46
CA SER A 135 7.38 19.25 6.90
C SER A 135 7.98 20.57 7.38
N ASN A 136 8.64 21.33 6.50
CA ASN A 136 9.26 22.60 6.86
C ASN A 136 8.28 23.78 6.76
N ASP A 137 7.13 23.59 6.12
CA ASP A 137 6.09 24.60 5.96
C ASP A 137 5.07 24.54 7.11
N ARG A 138 5.45 25.17 8.23
CA ARG A 138 4.64 25.21 9.45
C ARG A 138 3.38 26.07 9.31
N ASP A 139 3.37 27.03 8.39
CA ASP A 139 2.27 27.98 8.20
C ASP A 139 1.12 27.35 7.41
N ARG A 140 1.43 26.47 6.45
CA ARG A 140 0.42 25.83 5.58
C ARG A 140 -0.03 24.44 6.05
N ILE A 141 0.33 24.02 7.26
CA ILE A 141 -0.11 22.73 7.81
C ILE A 141 -1.62 22.68 8.09
N GLU A 142 -2.23 23.78 8.53
CA GLU A 142 -3.68 23.83 8.77
C GLU A 142 -4.47 23.80 7.45
N PRO A 143 -4.10 24.60 6.41
CA PRO A 143 -4.65 24.40 5.06
C PRO A 143 -4.48 22.97 4.51
N ALA A 144 -3.33 22.32 4.78
CA ALA A 144 -3.10 20.94 4.37
C ALA A 144 -4.05 19.96 5.09
N ARG A 145 -4.29 20.19 6.39
CA ARG A 145 -5.28 19.43 7.16
C ARG A 145 -6.68 19.61 6.59
N GLU A 146 -7.11 20.84 6.35
CA GLU A 146 -8.45 21.11 5.79
C GLU A 146 -8.66 20.37 4.47
N GLU A 147 -7.68 20.40 3.57
CA GLU A 147 -7.75 19.66 2.31
C GLU A 147 -7.76 18.15 2.49
N LEU A 148 -6.90 17.60 3.37
CA LEU A 148 -6.92 16.16 3.67
C LEU A 148 -8.30 15.74 4.19
N HIS A 149 -8.84 16.47 5.17
CA HIS A 149 -10.14 16.16 5.79
C HIS A 149 -11.30 16.32 4.79
N LYS A 150 -11.24 17.32 3.91
CA LYS A 150 -12.20 17.48 2.83
C LYS A 150 -12.18 16.29 1.87
N MET A 151 -10.99 15.85 1.45
CA MET A 151 -10.84 14.72 0.53
C MET A 151 -11.31 13.41 1.14
N ILE A 152 -10.87 13.08 2.36
CA ILE A 152 -11.23 11.82 2.98
C ILE A 152 -12.74 11.74 3.25
N ASN A 153 -13.42 12.86 3.48
CA ASN A 153 -14.88 12.87 3.69
C ASN A 153 -15.71 12.65 2.41
N GLU A 154 -15.08 12.56 1.24
CA GLU A 154 -15.77 12.22 -0.01
C GLU A 154 -16.07 10.71 -0.06
N ASP A 155 -17.28 10.36 -0.50
CA ASP A 155 -17.79 8.98 -0.46
C ASP A 155 -16.92 8.02 -1.29
N GLU A 156 -16.38 8.50 -2.41
CA GLU A 156 -15.52 7.71 -3.30
C GLU A 156 -14.17 7.35 -2.67
N LEU A 157 -13.71 8.08 -1.64
CA LEU A 157 -12.46 7.82 -0.92
C LEU A 157 -12.68 7.18 0.46
N ARG A 158 -13.92 6.78 0.78
CA ARG A 158 -14.28 6.25 2.10
C ARG A 158 -13.41 5.06 2.53
N ASP A 159 -13.14 4.15 1.62
CA ASP A 159 -12.41 2.90 1.87
C ASP A 159 -10.93 2.98 1.48
N ALA A 160 -10.46 4.14 1.00
CA ALA A 160 -9.08 4.31 0.57
C ALA A 160 -8.11 4.22 1.75
N VAL A 161 -7.01 3.49 1.56
CA VAL A 161 -5.89 3.43 2.51
C VAL A 161 -5.07 4.71 2.42
N ILE A 162 -4.76 5.35 3.54
CA ILE A 162 -4.11 6.67 3.56
C ILE A 162 -2.63 6.52 3.94
N LEU A 163 -1.73 6.93 3.07
CA LEU A 163 -0.31 7.10 3.38
C LEU A 163 0.00 8.59 3.42
N VAL A 164 0.53 9.09 4.53
CA VAL A 164 1.03 10.45 4.64
C VAL A 164 2.54 10.44 4.50
N PHE A 165 3.07 11.20 3.54
CA PHE A 165 4.50 11.49 3.48
C PHE A 165 4.79 12.82 4.16
N ALA A 166 5.47 12.74 5.31
CA ALA A 166 6.09 13.87 5.97
C ALA A 166 7.41 14.18 5.26
N ASN A 167 7.34 14.92 4.15
CA ASN A 167 8.45 15.14 3.23
C ASN A 167 9.33 16.33 3.65
N LYS A 168 10.55 16.41 3.11
CA LYS A 168 11.57 17.42 3.40
C LYS A 168 12.15 17.37 4.82
N GLN A 169 12.29 16.15 5.35
CA GLN A 169 12.88 15.91 6.67
C GLN A 169 14.38 16.25 6.76
N ASP A 170 15.02 16.52 5.62
CA ASP A 170 16.39 17.04 5.53
C ASP A 170 16.54 18.50 5.99
N LEU A 171 15.42 19.25 6.11
CA LEU A 171 15.45 20.66 6.47
C LEU A 171 15.48 20.86 8.00
N PRO A 172 16.22 21.87 8.50
CA PRO A 172 16.51 22.03 9.94
C PRO A 172 15.29 22.35 10.81
N ASN A 173 14.20 22.87 10.23
CA ASN A 173 12.97 23.22 10.96
C ASN A 173 11.79 22.30 10.63
N ALA A 174 12.06 21.15 9.99
CA ALA A 174 11.05 20.18 9.62
C ALA A 174 10.28 19.68 10.86
N MET A 175 8.95 19.68 10.76
CA MET A 175 8.06 19.04 11.72
C MET A 175 8.31 17.54 11.72
N THR A 176 8.36 16.94 12.90
CA THR A 176 8.49 15.48 13.02
C THR A 176 7.22 14.79 12.51
N ALA A 177 7.31 13.51 12.17
CA ALA A 177 6.12 12.72 11.81
C ALA A 177 5.07 12.72 12.93
N ALA A 178 5.49 12.72 14.20
CA ALA A 178 4.57 12.84 15.34
C ALA A 178 3.85 14.20 15.35
N GLU A 179 4.58 15.30 15.18
CA GLU A 179 4.00 16.64 15.13
C GLU A 179 3.00 16.79 13.97
N ILE A 180 3.32 16.23 12.80
CA ILE A 180 2.40 16.24 11.64
C ILE A 180 1.17 15.37 11.91
N THR A 181 1.32 14.23 12.58
CA THR A 181 0.19 13.36 12.97
C THR A 181 -0.83 14.11 13.81
N ASP A 182 -0.34 14.87 14.80
CA ASP A 182 -1.18 15.68 15.67
C ASP A 182 -1.84 16.82 14.90
N LYS A 183 -1.07 17.59 14.12
CA LYS A 183 -1.58 18.75 13.38
C LYS A 183 -2.58 18.37 12.29
N LEU A 184 -2.37 17.27 11.59
CA LEU A 184 -3.35 16.75 10.61
C LEU A 184 -4.55 16.06 11.30
N GLY A 185 -4.48 15.81 12.61
CA GLY A 185 -5.54 15.13 13.34
C GLY A 185 -5.73 13.68 12.92
N LEU A 186 -4.67 12.96 12.53
CA LEU A 186 -4.78 11.59 12.01
C LEU A 186 -5.34 10.61 13.05
N HIS A 187 -5.15 10.88 14.34
CA HIS A 187 -5.73 10.12 15.45
C HIS A 187 -7.27 10.08 15.44
N SER A 188 -7.92 11.04 14.79
CA SER A 188 -9.38 11.05 14.63
C SER A 188 -9.89 10.03 13.61
N LEU A 189 -9.02 9.53 12.72
CA LEU A 189 -9.36 8.64 11.60
C LEU A 189 -9.48 7.17 12.02
N ARG A 190 -10.26 6.89 13.08
CA ARG A 190 -10.34 5.56 13.72
C ARG A 190 -10.88 4.45 12.83
N SER A 191 -11.67 4.79 11.81
CA SER A 191 -12.28 3.84 10.88
C SER A 191 -11.46 3.61 9.61
N ARG A 192 -10.26 4.17 9.49
CA ARG A 192 -9.43 4.08 8.29
C ARG A 192 -8.04 3.55 8.59
N ASN A 193 -7.50 2.80 7.63
CA ASN A 193 -6.10 2.41 7.67
C ASN A 193 -5.26 3.60 7.22
N TRP A 194 -4.42 4.11 8.11
CA TRP A 194 -3.48 5.17 7.79
C TRP A 194 -2.09 4.88 8.34
N TYR A 195 -1.08 5.47 7.69
CA TYR A 195 0.30 5.47 8.15
C TYR A 195 0.97 6.78 7.74
N ILE A 196 1.93 7.20 8.54
CA ILE A 196 2.77 8.35 8.24
C ILE A 196 4.21 7.91 8.15
N GLN A 197 4.90 8.39 7.12
CA GLN A 197 6.30 8.07 6.86
C GLN A 197 7.08 9.36 6.70
N ALA A 198 8.14 9.51 7.50
CA ALA A 198 9.14 10.57 7.34
C ALA A 198 9.90 10.31 6.03
N THR A 199 10.04 11.33 5.18
CA THR A 199 10.67 11.19 3.87
C THR A 199 11.53 12.38 3.47
N CYS A 200 12.48 12.09 2.59
CA CYS A 200 13.22 13.08 1.83
C CYS A 200 13.16 12.71 0.34
N ALA A 201 12.33 13.42 -0.43
CA ALA A 201 12.10 13.10 -1.83
C ALA A 201 13.37 13.21 -2.70
N THR A 202 14.33 14.05 -2.34
CA THR A 202 15.58 14.26 -3.09
C THR A 202 16.54 13.08 -2.90
N THR A 203 16.73 12.60 -1.67
CA THR A 203 17.57 11.42 -1.40
C THR A 203 16.84 10.13 -1.76
N GLY A 204 15.52 10.09 -1.58
CA GLY A 204 14.68 8.90 -1.71
C GLY A 204 14.38 8.22 -0.38
N ASP A 205 14.92 8.74 0.73
CA ASP A 205 14.78 8.13 2.05
C ASP A 205 13.31 8.08 2.48
N GLY A 206 12.90 6.94 3.01
CA GLY A 206 11.54 6.70 3.50
C GLY A 206 10.49 6.45 2.42
N LEU A 207 10.78 6.70 1.13
CA LEU A 207 9.78 6.53 0.07
C LEU A 207 9.37 5.05 -0.08
N TYR A 208 10.36 4.15 -0.13
CA TYR A 208 10.11 2.72 -0.32
C TYR A 208 9.42 2.10 0.88
N GLU A 209 9.77 2.50 2.09
CA GLU A 209 9.16 2.04 3.34
C GLU A 209 7.67 2.39 3.40
N GLY A 210 7.31 3.62 3.01
CA GLY A 210 5.92 4.04 2.93
C GLY A 210 5.13 3.27 1.86
N LEU A 211 5.72 3.08 0.68
CA LEU A 211 5.09 2.32 -0.41
C LEU A 211 4.96 0.84 -0.10
N ASP A 212 5.91 0.26 0.61
CA ASP A 212 5.87 -1.13 1.06
C ASP A 212 4.75 -1.36 2.07
N TRP A 213 4.59 -0.44 3.03
CA TRP A 213 3.45 -0.46 3.94
C TRP A 213 2.11 -0.34 3.20
N LEU A 214 2.02 0.59 2.25
CA LEU A 214 0.81 0.81 1.47
C LEU A 214 0.46 -0.44 0.65
N SER A 215 1.46 -1.05 0.00
CA SER A 215 1.31 -2.29 -0.76
C SER A 215 0.81 -3.47 0.07
N ALA A 216 1.44 -3.69 1.23
CA ALA A 216 1.05 -4.75 2.13
C ALA A 216 -0.38 -4.55 2.64
N THR A 217 -0.75 -3.32 2.97
CA THR A 217 -2.08 -2.97 3.49
C THR A 217 -3.17 -3.13 2.43
N LEU A 218 -2.93 -2.67 1.21
CA LEU A 218 -3.88 -2.83 0.10
C LEU A 218 -4.08 -4.30 -0.27
N THR A 219 -2.99 -5.08 -0.31
CA THR A 219 -3.04 -6.53 -0.56
C THR A 219 -3.85 -7.25 0.54
N LYS A 220 -3.67 -6.86 1.80
CA LYS A 220 -4.41 -7.41 2.94
C LYS A 220 -5.91 -7.08 2.87
N ASN A 221 -6.28 -5.85 2.54
CA ASN A 221 -7.67 -5.43 2.46
C ASN A 221 -8.43 -6.10 1.31
N ARG A 222 -7.74 -6.45 0.22
CA ARG A 222 -8.33 -7.20 -0.89
C ARG A 222 -8.69 -8.65 -0.54
N ASN A 223 -7.92 -9.26 0.36
CA ASN A 223 -8.08 -10.67 0.73
C ASN A 223 -9.05 -10.88 1.92
N LYS A 224 -9.68 -9.80 2.40
CA LYS A 224 -10.77 -9.84 3.39
C LYS A 224 -12.11 -9.90 2.69
#